data_AF-A0AA39TKE4-F1
#
_entry.id   AF-A0AA39TKE4-F1
#
_cell.length_a   1.000
_cell.length_b   1.000
_cell.length_c   1.000
_cell.angle_alpha   90.00
_cell.angle_beta   90.00
_cell.angle_gamma   90.00
#
_symmetry.space_group_name_H-M   'P 1'
#
loop_
_entity.id
_entity.type
_entity.pdbx_description
1 polymer ?
#
loop_
_entity_poly.entity_id
_entity_poly.type
_entity_poly.pdbx_seq_one_letter_code
_entity_poly.pdbx_strand_id
1 'polypeptide(L)'
;MSKNEYPKLTVQEIISVLAESQIAAITEKDLKNASLDFISDLFTRLLIYLDILHEEDHGQLYFAALDQLENPDHHVGLVQTMTLYSGIKEAVTSIGCLMNFTLKDLIRPDAARTEYFVSAILNFCLHKDKKRNLLRPIYEDLTDLDEQQKEWEAKMSKLDAEIAEYNEARERELPLVEEVDAKVKDLRQNIQDLNKHQVSRRTSIKKLKEKIEEQEKKASQAEFDLLQSV
;
A
#
# COMPACT_ATOMS: atom_id res chain seq x y z
N MET A 1 -28.60 -29.81 -26.07
CA MET A 1 -27.27 -29.30 -25.65
C MET A 1 -26.23 -30.22 -26.27
N SER A 2 -25.47 -29.75 -27.26
CA SER A 2 -24.35 -30.52 -27.81
C SER A 2 -23.40 -30.89 -26.67
N LYS A 3 -23.11 -32.19 -26.50
CA LYS A 3 -22.04 -32.65 -25.58
C LYS A 3 -20.72 -32.22 -26.21
N ASN A 4 -20.31 -30.98 -25.97
CA ASN A 4 -19.02 -30.48 -26.42
C ASN A 4 -17.94 -31.15 -25.55
N GLU A 5 -17.52 -32.33 -25.97
CA GLU A 5 -16.34 -33.00 -25.44
C GLU A 5 -15.12 -32.16 -25.85
N TYR A 6 -14.24 -31.87 -24.91
CA TYR A 6 -12.96 -31.19 -25.20
C TYR A 6 -12.07 -32.11 -26.05
N PRO A 7 -11.18 -31.55 -26.89
CA PRO A 7 -10.34 -32.34 -27.77
C PRO A 7 -9.43 -33.27 -26.96
N LYS A 8 -9.41 -34.56 -27.29
CA LYS A 8 -8.47 -35.50 -26.65
C LYS A 8 -7.08 -35.26 -27.20
N LEU A 9 -6.15 -34.94 -26.31
CA LEU A 9 -4.74 -34.82 -26.62
C LEU A 9 -4.17 -36.21 -26.82
N THR A 10 -3.37 -36.38 -27.86
CA THR A 10 -2.56 -37.56 -28.07
C THR A 10 -1.46 -37.65 -27.02
N VAL A 11 -0.93 -38.85 -26.79
CA VAL A 11 0.18 -39.05 -25.83
C VAL A 11 1.38 -38.14 -26.11
N GLN A 12 1.70 -37.88 -27.39
CA GLN A 12 2.79 -36.97 -27.75
C GLN A 12 2.48 -35.52 -27.39
N GLU A 13 1.25 -35.05 -27.62
CA GLU A 13 0.81 -33.71 -27.21
C GLU A 13 0.81 -33.57 -25.68
N ILE A 14 0.37 -34.60 -24.94
CA ILE A 14 0.42 -34.61 -23.47
C ILE A 14 1.86 -34.42 -22.98
N ILE A 15 2.81 -35.17 -23.54
CA ILE A 15 4.23 -35.10 -23.17
C ILE A 15 4.77 -33.68 -23.47
N SER A 16 4.50 -33.15 -24.66
CA SER A 16 4.95 -31.82 -25.05
C SER A 16 4.40 -30.74 -24.12
N VAL A 17 3.09 -30.74 -23.85
CA VAL A 17 2.45 -29.74 -23.00
C VAL A 17 2.97 -29.80 -21.56
N LEU A 18 3.13 -31.00 -20.99
CA LEU A 18 3.68 -31.16 -19.64
C LEU A 18 5.10 -30.61 -19.52
N ALA A 19 5.93 -30.79 -20.56
CA ALA A 19 7.28 -30.27 -20.59
C ALA A 19 7.32 -28.74 -20.80
N GLU A 20 6.53 -28.22 -21.74
CA GLU A 20 6.45 -26.79 -22.05
C GLU A 20 5.91 -25.97 -20.87
N SER A 21 4.92 -26.50 -20.16
CA SER A 21 4.35 -25.90 -18.94
C SER A 21 5.21 -26.15 -17.70
N GLN A 22 6.36 -26.84 -17.82
CA GLN A 22 7.27 -27.20 -16.73
C GLN A 22 6.59 -27.98 -15.59
N ILE A 23 5.54 -28.75 -15.92
CA ILE A 23 4.78 -29.55 -14.96
C ILE A 23 5.53 -30.86 -14.69
N ALA A 24 5.90 -31.60 -15.73
CA ALA A 24 6.61 -32.87 -15.61
C ALA A 24 7.35 -33.23 -16.91
N ALA A 25 8.52 -33.88 -16.78
CA ALA A 25 9.24 -34.47 -17.90
C ALA A 25 9.00 -35.99 -17.92
N ILE A 26 8.16 -36.46 -18.84
CA ILE A 26 7.71 -37.86 -18.89
C ILE A 26 7.89 -38.45 -20.29
N THR A 27 7.91 -39.78 -20.38
CA THR A 27 7.98 -40.52 -21.65
C THR A 27 6.68 -41.26 -21.95
N GLU A 28 6.49 -41.69 -23.20
CA GLU A 28 5.33 -42.49 -23.60
C GLU A 28 5.22 -43.82 -22.83
N LYS A 29 6.36 -44.39 -22.40
CA LYS A 29 6.38 -45.62 -21.60
C LYS A 29 5.82 -45.40 -20.20
N ASP A 30 6.04 -44.22 -19.62
CA ASP A 30 5.59 -43.90 -18.27
C ASP A 30 4.06 -43.80 -18.22
N LEU A 31 3.43 -43.27 -19.27
CA LEU A 31 1.97 -43.24 -19.39
C LEU A 31 1.37 -44.62 -19.69
N LYS A 32 2.03 -45.44 -20.52
CA LYS A 32 1.56 -46.79 -20.86
C LYS A 32 1.67 -47.77 -19.70
N ASN A 33 2.71 -47.66 -18.90
CA ASN A 33 3.00 -48.53 -17.75
C ASN A 33 3.04 -47.73 -16.46
N ALA A 34 2.01 -46.93 -16.23
CA ALA A 34 1.98 -46.01 -15.11
C ALA A 34 1.98 -46.75 -13.76
N SER A 35 2.95 -46.43 -12.90
CA SER A 35 2.96 -46.90 -11.51
C SER A 35 2.09 -46.02 -10.63
N LEU A 36 1.69 -46.54 -9.47
CA LEU A 36 0.97 -45.77 -8.44
C LEU A 36 1.71 -44.48 -8.06
N ASP A 37 3.01 -44.61 -7.81
CA ASP A 37 3.85 -43.48 -7.39
C ASP A 37 3.93 -42.42 -8.49
N PHE A 38 4.11 -42.85 -9.74
CA PHE A 38 4.17 -41.96 -10.89
C PHE A 38 2.86 -41.18 -11.09
N ILE A 39 1.72 -41.86 -11.02
CA ILE A 39 0.41 -41.23 -11.18
C ILE A 39 0.12 -40.26 -10.05
N SER A 40 0.49 -40.63 -8.82
CA SER A 40 0.30 -39.78 -7.66
C SER A 40 1.13 -38.50 -7.76
N ASP A 41 2.40 -38.61 -8.16
CA ASP A 41 3.28 -37.46 -8.40
C ASP A 41 2.76 -36.58 -9.55
N LEU A 42 2.38 -37.18 -10.69
CA LEU A 42 1.87 -36.46 -11.85
C LEU A 42 0.61 -35.65 -11.52
N PHE A 43 -0.39 -36.26 -10.87
CA PHE A 43 -1.61 -35.54 -10.50
C PHE A 43 -1.36 -34.49 -9.42
N THR A 44 -0.44 -34.74 -8.48
CA THR A 44 -0.06 -33.73 -7.48
C THR A 44 0.51 -32.48 -8.17
N ARG A 45 1.46 -32.66 -9.10
CA ARG A 45 2.04 -31.55 -9.88
C ARG A 45 0.99 -30.81 -10.70
N LEU A 46 0.05 -31.53 -11.32
CA LEU A 46 -1.05 -30.94 -12.07
C LEU A 46 -1.97 -30.08 -11.19
N LEU A 47 -2.30 -30.55 -9.99
CA LEU A 47 -3.15 -29.82 -9.06
C LEU A 47 -2.44 -28.62 -8.43
N ILE A 48 -1.14 -28.71 -8.17
CA ILE A 48 -0.32 -27.56 -7.77
C ILE A 48 -0.31 -26.50 -8.87
N TYR A 49 -0.06 -26.90 -10.11
CA TYR A 49 -0.09 -26.00 -11.26
C TYR A 49 -1.48 -25.34 -11.46
N LEU A 50 -2.55 -26.03 -11.09
CA LEU A 50 -3.90 -25.46 -11.11
C LEU A 50 -4.23 -24.53 -9.94
N ASP A 51 -3.34 -24.37 -8.96
CA ASP A 51 -3.56 -23.68 -7.69
C ASP A 51 -4.71 -24.29 -6.87
N ILE A 52 -4.96 -25.60 -7.02
CA ILE A 52 -5.96 -26.34 -6.24
C ILE A 52 -5.33 -26.94 -4.98
N LEU A 53 -4.06 -27.35 -5.11
CA LEU A 53 -3.26 -27.87 -4.01
C LEU A 53 -2.11 -26.90 -3.73
N HIS A 54 -2.08 -26.29 -2.54
CA HIS A 54 -0.95 -25.48 -2.08
C HIS A 54 0.06 -26.37 -1.36
N GLU A 55 1.36 -26.23 -1.69
CA GLU A 55 2.44 -27.03 -1.08
C GLU A 55 2.48 -26.91 0.46
N GLU A 56 2.11 -25.74 0.99
CA GLU A 56 2.10 -25.45 2.44
C GLU A 56 0.87 -26.05 3.17
N ASP A 57 -0.30 -26.08 2.52
CA ASP A 57 -1.55 -26.60 3.10
C ASP A 57 -1.58 -28.13 3.15
N HIS A 58 -0.81 -28.78 2.28
CA HIS A 58 -0.70 -30.24 2.21
C HIS A 58 -0.24 -30.89 3.51
N GLY A 59 0.65 -30.22 4.25
CA GLY A 59 1.11 -30.71 5.55
C GLY A 59 0.06 -30.50 6.64
N GLN A 60 -0.55 -29.32 6.70
CA GLN A 60 -1.39 -28.92 7.84
C GLN A 60 -2.76 -29.61 7.85
N LEU A 61 -3.43 -29.72 6.70
CA LEU A 61 -4.72 -30.43 6.58
C LEU A 61 -4.58 -31.92 6.92
N TYR A 62 -3.41 -32.47 6.63
CA TYR A 62 -3.08 -33.85 6.87
C TYR A 62 -2.94 -34.18 8.37
N PHE A 63 -2.28 -33.32 9.15
CA PHE A 63 -2.14 -33.51 10.60
C PHE A 63 -3.49 -33.46 11.32
N ALA A 64 -4.35 -32.48 10.99
CA ALA A 64 -5.65 -32.33 11.64
C ALA A 64 -6.62 -33.51 11.39
N ALA A 65 -6.51 -34.16 10.23
CA ALA A 65 -7.29 -35.36 9.91
C ALA A 65 -6.74 -36.61 10.60
N LEU A 66 -5.42 -36.72 10.72
CA LEU A 66 -4.75 -37.84 11.37
C LEU A 66 -4.95 -37.85 12.89
N ASP A 67 -4.99 -36.70 13.54
CA ASP A 67 -5.20 -36.56 15.00
C ASP A 67 -6.56 -37.12 15.46
N GLN A 68 -7.51 -37.30 14.55
CA GLN A 68 -8.84 -37.85 14.82
C GLN A 68 -8.89 -39.39 14.69
N LEU A 69 -7.82 -40.01 14.20
CA LEU A 69 -7.74 -41.44 13.97
C LEU A 69 -6.98 -42.16 15.08
N GLU A 70 -7.41 -43.37 15.41
CA GLU A 70 -6.69 -44.22 16.34
C GLU A 70 -5.42 -44.77 15.66
N ASN A 71 -4.25 -44.59 16.29
CA ASN A 71 -2.93 -44.89 15.72
C ASN A 71 -2.61 -44.10 14.41
N PRO A 72 -2.46 -42.77 14.49
CA PRO A 72 -2.25 -41.88 13.35
C PRO A 72 -1.15 -42.35 12.38
N ASP A 73 -0.04 -42.86 12.90
CA ASP A 73 1.12 -43.29 12.11
C ASP A 73 0.80 -44.37 11.07
N HIS A 74 -0.18 -45.24 11.35
CA HIS A 74 -0.58 -46.31 10.43
C HIS A 74 -1.50 -45.81 9.30
N HIS A 75 -2.09 -44.62 9.45
CA HIS A 75 -3.06 -44.06 8.51
C HIS A 75 -2.47 -43.03 7.56
N VAL A 76 -1.19 -42.70 7.75
CA VAL A 76 -0.41 -41.72 6.99
C VAL A 76 -0.62 -41.86 5.48
N GLY A 77 -0.25 -43.00 4.89
CA GLY A 77 -0.35 -43.20 3.44
C GLY A 77 -1.80 -43.22 2.90
N LEU A 78 -2.76 -43.65 3.72
CA LEU A 78 -4.18 -43.68 3.34
C LEU A 78 -4.77 -42.27 3.27
N VAL A 79 -4.48 -41.43 4.27
CA VAL A 79 -4.94 -40.04 4.29
C VAL A 79 -4.32 -39.27 3.12
N GLN A 80 -3.01 -39.45 2.83
CA GLN A 80 -2.38 -38.84 1.64
C GLN A 80 -3.11 -39.22 0.34
N THR A 81 -3.37 -40.52 0.16
CA THR A 81 -4.05 -41.04 -1.02
C THR A 81 -5.47 -40.50 -1.15
N MET A 82 -6.22 -40.42 -0.04
CA MET A 82 -7.60 -39.94 -0.03
C MET A 82 -7.69 -38.43 -0.24
N THR A 83 -6.75 -37.65 0.30
CA THR A 83 -6.66 -36.22 0.05
C THR A 83 -6.39 -35.95 -1.42
N LEU A 84 -5.41 -36.65 -2.01
CA LEU A 84 -5.10 -36.54 -3.44
C LEU A 84 -6.30 -36.95 -4.30
N TYR A 85 -6.94 -38.08 -4.01
CA TYR A 85 -8.15 -38.53 -4.71
C TYR A 85 -9.27 -37.48 -4.65
N SER A 86 -9.50 -36.89 -3.48
CA SER A 86 -10.54 -35.87 -3.29
C SER A 86 -10.25 -34.63 -4.12
N GLY A 87 -9.00 -34.15 -4.11
CA GLY A 87 -8.57 -33.00 -4.91
C GLY A 87 -8.68 -33.25 -6.42
N ILE A 88 -8.26 -34.42 -6.91
CA ILE A 88 -8.42 -34.77 -8.33
C ILE A 88 -9.91 -34.84 -8.71
N LYS A 89 -10.72 -35.48 -7.88
CA LYS A 89 -12.16 -35.64 -8.14
C LYS A 89 -12.84 -34.28 -8.20
N GLU A 90 -12.52 -33.37 -7.29
CA GLU A 90 -13.04 -32.01 -7.30
C GLU A 90 -12.61 -31.25 -8.57
N ALA A 91 -11.31 -31.28 -8.90
CA ALA A 91 -10.78 -30.64 -10.11
C ALA A 91 -11.48 -31.14 -11.38
N VAL A 92 -11.57 -32.46 -11.55
CA VAL A 92 -12.20 -33.11 -12.71
C VAL A 92 -13.69 -32.81 -12.80
N THR A 93 -14.38 -32.71 -11.66
CA THR A 93 -15.81 -32.33 -11.59
C THR A 93 -16.00 -30.87 -11.97
N SER A 94 -15.17 -29.97 -11.45
CA SER A 94 -15.20 -28.53 -11.74
C SER A 94 -14.89 -28.21 -13.20
N ILE A 95 -14.02 -28.98 -13.84
CA ILE A 95 -13.74 -28.91 -15.28
C ILE A 95 -14.96 -29.38 -16.12
N GLY A 96 -15.92 -30.09 -15.51
CA GLY A 96 -17.09 -30.62 -16.21
C GLY A 96 -16.78 -31.89 -17.00
N CYS A 97 -15.84 -32.71 -16.52
CA CYS A 97 -15.49 -33.97 -17.15
C CYS A 97 -16.67 -34.94 -17.17
N LEU A 98 -16.92 -35.56 -18.33
CA LEU A 98 -18.04 -36.51 -18.50
C LEU A 98 -17.79 -37.87 -17.82
N MET A 99 -16.53 -38.20 -17.53
CA MET A 99 -16.12 -39.46 -16.95
C MET A 99 -15.84 -39.28 -15.46
N ASN A 100 -16.40 -40.15 -14.63
CA ASN A 100 -16.17 -40.08 -13.20
C ASN A 100 -14.77 -40.61 -12.85
N PHE A 101 -14.00 -39.78 -12.16
CA PHE A 101 -12.75 -40.20 -11.52
C PHE A 101 -13.07 -41.05 -10.29
N THR A 102 -12.41 -42.19 -10.17
CA THR A 102 -12.62 -43.18 -9.10
C THR A 102 -11.29 -43.49 -8.41
N LEU A 103 -11.35 -43.98 -7.18
CA LEU A 103 -10.13 -44.34 -6.43
C LEU A 103 -9.28 -45.39 -7.16
N LYS A 104 -9.91 -46.24 -7.99
CA LYS A 104 -9.20 -47.21 -8.83
C LYS A 104 -8.27 -46.53 -9.84
N ASP A 105 -8.63 -45.36 -10.35
CA ASP A 105 -7.82 -44.62 -11.31
C ASP A 105 -6.51 -44.12 -10.71
N LEU A 106 -6.49 -43.94 -9.39
CA LEU A 106 -5.30 -43.60 -8.63
C LEU A 106 -4.52 -44.86 -8.22
N ILE A 107 -5.17 -45.81 -7.55
CA ILE A 107 -4.50 -46.99 -6.94
C ILE A 107 -4.06 -48.03 -7.98
N ARG A 108 -4.84 -48.19 -9.06
CA ARG A 108 -4.58 -49.17 -10.13
C ARG A 108 -4.83 -48.51 -11.49
N PRO A 109 -3.91 -47.63 -11.91
CA PRO A 109 -4.09 -46.81 -13.09
C PRO A 109 -4.27 -47.67 -14.34
N ASP A 110 -5.22 -47.27 -15.18
CA ASP A 110 -5.45 -47.82 -16.51
C ASP A 110 -4.96 -46.79 -17.53
N ALA A 111 -4.09 -47.20 -18.46
CA ALA A 111 -3.42 -46.27 -19.37
C ALA A 111 -4.39 -45.38 -20.16
N ALA A 112 -5.50 -45.94 -20.67
CA ALA A 112 -6.47 -45.20 -21.45
C ALA A 112 -7.27 -44.22 -20.58
N ARG A 113 -7.61 -44.61 -19.34
CA ARG A 113 -8.29 -43.71 -18.39
C ARG A 113 -7.38 -42.60 -17.90
N THR A 114 -6.12 -42.91 -17.59
CA THR A 114 -5.11 -41.93 -17.22
C THR A 114 -4.92 -40.89 -18.32
N GLU A 115 -4.72 -41.33 -19.56
CA GLU A 115 -4.57 -40.45 -20.74
C GLU A 115 -5.77 -39.52 -20.87
N TYR A 116 -6.98 -40.05 -20.71
CA TYR A 116 -8.21 -39.27 -20.77
C TYR A 116 -8.28 -38.17 -19.69
N PHE A 117 -8.00 -38.51 -18.43
CA PHE A 117 -8.06 -37.52 -17.33
C PHE A 117 -6.94 -36.49 -17.41
N VAL A 118 -5.72 -36.91 -17.74
CA VAL A 118 -4.59 -35.99 -17.94
C VAL A 118 -4.89 -35.05 -19.10
N SER A 119 -5.41 -35.56 -20.22
CA SER A 119 -5.82 -34.73 -21.35
C SER A 119 -6.91 -33.72 -20.96
N ALA A 120 -7.91 -34.12 -20.18
CA ALA A 120 -8.97 -33.23 -19.72
C ALA A 120 -8.41 -32.06 -18.89
N ILE A 121 -7.53 -32.36 -17.95
CA ILE A 121 -6.89 -31.38 -17.07
C ILE A 121 -5.97 -30.46 -17.88
N LEU A 122 -5.13 -31.00 -18.77
CA LEU A 122 -4.22 -30.21 -19.58
C LEU A 122 -4.94 -29.27 -20.55
N ASN A 123 -6.06 -29.69 -21.14
CA ASN A 123 -6.88 -28.79 -21.95
C ASN A 123 -7.37 -27.59 -21.13
N PHE A 124 -7.77 -27.83 -19.88
CA PHE A 124 -8.15 -26.76 -18.98
C PHE A 124 -6.95 -25.87 -18.63
N CYS A 125 -5.77 -26.44 -18.35
CA CYS A 125 -4.52 -25.68 -18.15
C CYS A 125 -4.23 -24.75 -19.33
N LEU A 126 -4.25 -25.27 -20.55
CA LEU A 126 -4.01 -24.48 -21.77
C LEU A 126 -5.07 -23.38 -21.95
N HIS A 127 -6.32 -23.63 -21.57
CA HIS A 127 -7.37 -22.60 -21.58
C HIS A 127 -7.11 -21.53 -20.52
N LYS A 128 -6.79 -21.93 -19.28
CA LYS A 128 -6.45 -21.04 -18.15
C LYS A 128 -5.29 -20.13 -18.54
N ASP A 129 -4.22 -20.66 -19.13
CA ASP A 129 -3.06 -19.89 -19.58
C ASP A 129 -3.40 -18.89 -20.68
N LYS A 130 -4.18 -19.30 -21.69
CA LYS A 130 -4.65 -18.38 -22.72
C LYS A 130 -5.46 -17.22 -22.12
N LYS A 131 -6.34 -17.51 -21.16
CA LYS A 131 -7.11 -16.49 -20.45
C LYS A 131 -6.22 -15.61 -19.58
N ARG A 132 -5.25 -16.19 -18.85
CA ARG A 132 -4.29 -15.45 -18.04
C ARG A 132 -3.47 -14.49 -18.88
N ASN A 133 -3.02 -14.90 -20.06
CA ASN A 133 -2.29 -14.04 -20.99
C ASN A 133 -3.14 -12.86 -21.50
N LEU A 134 -4.44 -13.05 -21.71
CA LEU A 134 -5.35 -11.95 -22.04
C LEU A 134 -5.57 -10.98 -20.87
N LEU A 135 -5.50 -11.48 -19.63
CA LEU A 135 -5.64 -10.67 -18.42
C LEU A 135 -4.34 -10.00 -17.98
N ARG A 136 -3.18 -10.44 -18.50
CA ARG A 136 -1.85 -9.89 -18.20
C ARG A 136 -1.78 -8.35 -18.23
N PRO A 137 -2.25 -7.64 -19.28
CA PRO A 137 -2.19 -6.18 -19.30
C PRO A 137 -2.97 -5.54 -18.14
N ILE A 138 -4.09 -6.14 -17.72
CA ILE A 138 -4.87 -5.64 -16.57
C ILE A 138 -4.08 -5.81 -15.27
N TYR A 139 -3.35 -6.93 -15.12
CA TYR A 139 -2.47 -7.12 -13.95
C TYR A 139 -1.29 -6.15 -13.95
N GLU A 140 -0.72 -5.86 -15.12
CA GLU A 140 0.35 -4.86 -15.28
C GLU A 140 -0.18 -3.46 -14.91
N ASP A 141 -1.32 -3.05 -15.45
CA ASP A 141 -1.98 -1.77 -15.11
C ASP A 141 -2.29 -1.65 -13.61
N LEU A 142 -2.76 -2.74 -12.98
CA LEU A 142 -3.02 -2.76 -11.53
C LEU A 142 -1.75 -2.62 -10.71
N THR A 143 -0.65 -3.22 -11.16
CA THR A 143 0.67 -3.10 -10.49
C THR A 143 1.18 -1.68 -10.59
N ASP A 144 1.09 -1.05 -11.76
CA ASP A 144 1.48 0.35 -11.96
C ASP A 144 0.65 1.30 -11.10
N LEU A 145 -0.66 1.06 -10.97
CA LEU A 145 -1.53 1.85 -10.10
C LEU A 145 -1.18 1.71 -8.62
N ASP A 146 -0.83 0.51 -8.16
CA ASP A 146 -0.39 0.27 -6.78
C ASP A 146 0.94 0.99 -6.48
N GLU A 147 1.88 0.99 -7.43
CA GLU A 147 3.13 1.75 -7.33
C GLU A 147 2.86 3.26 -7.26
N GLN A 148 2.00 3.78 -8.14
CA GLN A 148 1.60 5.19 -8.11
C GLN A 148 0.92 5.57 -6.80
N GLN A 149 0.04 4.72 -6.27
CA GLN A 149 -0.62 4.96 -4.98
C GLN A 149 0.42 5.12 -3.86
N LYS A 150 1.39 4.21 -3.78
CA LYS A 150 2.48 4.27 -2.80
C LYS A 150 3.31 5.54 -2.93
N GLU A 151 3.61 5.99 -4.16
CA GLU A 151 4.30 7.26 -4.37
C GLU A 151 3.50 8.47 -3.88
N TRP A 152 2.20 8.50 -4.16
CA TRP A 152 1.33 9.59 -3.72
C TRP A 152 1.18 9.62 -2.20
N GLU A 153 1.02 8.47 -1.56
CA GLU A 153 0.99 8.36 -0.10
C GLU A 153 2.30 8.85 0.53
N ALA A 154 3.45 8.51 -0.06
CA ALA A 154 4.76 9.02 0.39
C ALA A 154 4.88 10.54 0.23
N LYS A 155 4.40 11.09 -0.90
CA LYS A 155 4.39 12.55 -1.14
C LYS A 155 3.45 13.26 -0.16
N MET A 156 2.27 12.71 0.13
CA MET A 156 1.33 13.26 1.11
C MET A 156 1.97 13.29 2.50
N SER A 157 2.56 12.17 2.94
CA SER A 157 3.25 12.09 4.23
C SER A 157 4.37 13.12 4.36
N LYS A 158 5.14 13.34 3.29
CA LYS A 158 6.18 14.38 3.25
C LYS A 158 5.60 15.79 3.40
N LEU A 159 4.54 16.10 2.64
CA LEU A 159 3.89 17.41 2.70
C LEU A 159 3.26 17.68 4.06
N ASP A 160 2.63 16.66 4.67
CA ASP A 160 2.06 16.78 6.01
C ASP A 160 3.15 17.07 7.06
N ALA A 161 4.34 16.46 6.92
CA ALA A 161 5.49 16.77 7.77
C ALA A 161 6.00 18.21 7.57
N GLU A 162 6.11 18.68 6.31
CA GLU A 162 6.49 20.07 6.00
C GLU A 162 5.47 21.06 6.58
N ILE A 163 4.17 20.79 6.45
CA ILE A 163 3.10 21.62 7.05
C ILE A 163 3.23 21.66 8.57
N ALA A 164 3.51 20.53 9.23
CA ALA A 164 3.70 20.47 10.66
C ALA A 164 4.90 21.33 11.11
N GLU A 165 6.03 21.24 10.39
CA GLU A 165 7.23 22.04 10.67
C GLU A 165 6.95 23.55 10.52
N TYR A 166 6.25 23.96 9.46
CA TYR A 166 5.87 25.36 9.27
C TYR A 166 4.94 25.88 10.37
N ASN A 167 3.98 25.06 10.80
CA ASN A 167 3.08 25.43 11.89
C ASN A 167 3.84 25.59 13.20
N GLU A 168 4.75 24.67 13.52
CA GLU A 168 5.59 24.76 14.73
C GLU A 168 6.50 26.00 14.68
N ALA A 169 7.13 26.30 13.54
CA ALA A 169 7.93 27.50 13.38
C ALA A 169 7.09 28.77 13.59
N ARG A 170 5.89 28.82 13.01
CA ARG A 170 4.96 29.93 13.19
C ARG A 170 4.53 30.11 14.64
N GLU A 171 4.24 29.03 15.36
CA GLU A 171 3.91 29.08 16.79
C GLU A 171 5.07 29.60 17.63
N ARG A 172 6.31 29.22 17.29
CA ARG A 172 7.53 29.74 17.96
C ARG A 172 7.76 31.22 17.70
N GLU A 173 7.45 31.71 16.49
CA GLU A 173 7.67 33.11 16.10
C GLU A 173 6.57 34.06 16.60
N LEU A 174 5.33 33.57 16.75
CA LEU A 174 4.18 34.36 17.19
C LEU A 174 4.45 35.22 18.45
N PRO A 175 5.01 34.70 19.56
CA PRO A 175 5.25 35.50 20.76
C PRO A 175 6.31 36.60 20.53
N LEU A 176 7.29 36.35 19.66
CA LEU A 176 8.32 37.34 19.32
C LEU A 176 7.71 38.50 18.52
N VAL A 177 6.81 38.19 17.59
CA VAL A 177 6.07 39.20 16.82
C VAL A 177 5.20 40.04 17.76
N GLU A 178 4.46 39.41 18.67
CA GLU A 178 3.63 40.11 19.66
C GLU A 178 4.46 41.02 20.58
N GLU A 179 5.64 40.57 21.02
CA GLU A 179 6.56 41.38 21.82
C GLU A 179 7.07 42.62 21.05
N VAL A 180 7.45 42.44 19.79
CA VAL A 180 7.92 43.54 18.93
C VAL A 180 6.79 44.53 18.67
N ASP A 181 5.57 44.06 18.38
CA ASP A 181 4.40 44.92 18.17
C ASP A 181 4.05 45.72 19.43
N ALA A 182 4.14 45.10 20.61
CA ALA A 182 3.95 45.79 21.87
C ALA A 182 5.00 46.90 22.09
N LYS A 183 6.28 46.62 21.82
CA LYS A 183 7.37 47.62 21.90
C LYS A 183 7.18 48.75 20.90
N VAL A 184 6.77 48.45 19.66
CA VAL A 184 6.50 49.47 18.64
C VAL A 184 5.36 50.38 19.09
N LYS A 185 4.30 49.81 19.69
CA LYS A 185 3.17 50.58 20.21
C LYS A 185 3.59 51.50 21.37
N ASP A 186 4.39 50.99 22.30
CA ASP A 186 4.91 51.79 23.43
C ASP A 186 5.81 52.93 22.96
N LEU A 187 6.75 52.65 22.05
CA LEU A 187 7.62 53.67 21.46
C LEU A 187 6.82 54.75 20.72
N ARG A 188 5.79 54.37 19.95
CA ARG A 188 4.90 55.34 19.29
C ARG A 188 4.18 56.24 20.30
N GLN A 189 3.70 55.67 21.41
CA GLN A 189 3.07 56.43 22.47
C GLN A 189 4.05 57.40 23.14
N ASN A 190 5.25 56.93 23.48
CA ASN A 190 6.32 57.75 24.05
C ASN A 190 6.72 58.91 23.12
N ILE A 191 6.84 58.67 21.81
CA ILE A 191 7.10 59.73 20.82
C ILE A 191 5.98 60.78 20.84
N GLN A 192 4.72 60.36 20.87
CA GLN A 192 3.59 61.29 20.93
C GLN A 192 3.62 62.14 22.20
N ASP A 193 3.92 61.55 23.36
CA ASP A 193 3.93 62.26 24.63
C ASP A 193 5.15 63.20 24.75
N LEU A 194 6.32 62.77 24.28
CA LEU A 194 7.50 63.64 24.16
C LEU A 194 7.23 64.83 23.23
N ASN A 195 6.56 64.62 22.10
CA ASN A 195 6.17 65.71 21.21
C ASN A 195 5.23 66.70 21.90
N LYS A 196 4.23 66.24 22.67
CA LYS A 196 3.36 67.12 23.47
C LYS A 196 4.17 67.93 24.49
N HIS A 197 5.09 67.28 25.22
CA HIS A 197 5.97 67.95 26.17
C HIS A 197 6.86 68.99 25.49
N GLN A 198 7.41 68.68 24.31
CA GLN A 198 8.23 69.61 23.53
C GLN A 198 7.43 70.86 23.12
N VAL A 199 6.21 70.69 22.62
CA VAL A 199 5.32 71.81 22.25
C VAL A 199 4.96 72.67 23.47
N SER A 200 4.61 72.04 24.60
CA SER A 200 4.33 72.75 25.85
C SER A 200 5.53 73.57 26.34
N ARG A 201 6.73 72.97 26.36
CA ARG A 201 7.97 73.67 26.74
C ARG A 201 8.28 74.83 25.80
N ARG A 202 8.14 74.66 24.47
CA ARG A 202 8.31 75.76 23.50
C ARG A 202 7.35 76.92 23.78
N THR A 203 6.10 76.60 24.12
CA THR A 203 5.08 77.60 24.48
C THR A 203 5.47 78.35 25.77
N SER A 204 5.95 77.64 26.79
CA SER A 204 6.44 78.25 28.04
C SER A 204 7.67 79.12 27.83
N ILE A 205 8.64 78.67 27.01
CA ILE A 205 9.81 79.49 26.64
C ILE A 205 9.36 80.79 25.97
N LYS A 206 8.40 80.73 25.05
CA LYS A 206 7.86 81.93 24.40
C LYS A 206 7.24 82.90 25.41
N LYS A 207 6.40 82.40 26.33
CA LYS A 207 5.81 83.20 27.41
C LYS A 207 6.86 83.83 28.34
N LEU A 208 7.92 83.10 28.66
CA LEU A 208 9.01 83.63 29.49
C LEU A 208 9.78 84.73 28.78
N LYS A 209 10.05 84.58 27.47
CA LYS A 209 10.67 85.65 26.66
C LYS A 209 9.79 86.91 26.62
N GLU A 210 8.48 86.76 26.39
CA GLU A 210 7.53 87.88 26.43
C GLU A 210 7.54 88.59 27.80
N LYS A 211 7.62 87.84 28.91
CA LYS A 211 7.75 88.43 30.26
C LYS A 211 9.08 89.14 30.50
N ILE A 212 10.19 88.61 29.97
CA ILE A 212 11.51 89.24 30.06
C ILE A 212 11.47 90.59 29.33
N GLU A 213 10.97 90.61 28.09
CA GLU A 213 10.81 91.86 27.33
C GLU A 213 9.92 92.87 28.04
N GLU A 214 8.85 92.43 28.71
CA GLU A 214 7.98 93.31 29.50
C GLU A 214 8.70 93.86 30.75
N GLN A 215 9.46 93.02 31.45
CA GLN A 215 10.26 93.43 32.62
C GLN A 215 11.38 94.38 32.23
N GLU A 216 12.08 94.13 31.12
CA GLU A 216 13.10 95.03 30.56
C GLU A 216 12.51 96.40 30.24
N LYS A 217 11.33 96.45 29.58
CA LYS A 217 10.62 97.73 29.35
C LYS A 217 10.29 98.45 30.66
N LYS A 218 9.82 97.73 31.68
CA LYS A 218 9.52 98.32 33.01
C LYS A 218 10.78 98.82 33.71
N ALA A 219 11.89 98.07 33.61
CA ALA A 219 13.18 98.48 34.17
C ALA A 219 13.71 99.73 33.48
N SER A 220 13.71 99.78 32.14
CA SER A 220 14.11 100.97 31.39
C SER A 220 13.22 102.18 31.69
N GLN A 221 11.91 101.97 31.88
CA GLN A 221 11.01 103.05 32.31
C GLN A 221 11.35 103.54 33.72
N ALA A 222 11.59 102.63 34.67
CA ALA A 222 11.95 103.00 36.03
C ALA A 222 13.33 103.71 36.10
N GLU A 223 14.30 103.29 35.29
CA GLU A 223 15.58 103.99 35.13
C GLU A 223 15.39 105.38 34.55
N PHE A 224 14.54 105.54 33.54
CA PHE A 224 14.19 106.85 32.97
C PHE A 224 13.54 107.77 34.01
N ASP A 225 12.57 107.26 34.76
CA ASP A 225 11.87 108.01 35.82
C ASP A 225 12.84 108.42 36.95
N LEU A 226 13.79 107.56 37.32
CA LEU A 226 14.85 107.87 38.29
C LEU A 226 15.76 108.99 37.79
N LEU A 227 16.18 108.97 36.52
CA LEU A 227 16.99 110.03 35.91
C LEU A 227 16.23 111.38 35.82
N GLN A 228 14.90 111.36 35.80
CA GLN A 228 14.07 112.57 35.85
C GLN A 228 13.89 113.14 37.27
N SER A 229 14.23 112.37 38.30
CA SER A 229 14.03 112.71 39.72
C SER A 229 15.29 113.24 40.44
N VAL A 230 16.38 113.46 39.70
CA VAL A 230 17.65 114.09 40.12
C VAL A 230 17.85 115.41 39.39
#